data_AF-A0A967ICT2-F1
#
_entry.id   AF-A0A967ICT2-F1
#
_cell.length_a   1.000
_cell.length_b   1.000
_cell.length_c   1.000
_cell.angle_alpha   90.00
_cell.angle_beta   90.00
_cell.angle_gamma   90.00
#
_symmetry.space_group_name_H-M   'P 1'
#
loop_
_entity.id
_entity.type
_entity.pdbx_description
1 polymer ?
#
loop_
_entity_poly.entity_id
_entity_poly.type
_entity_poly.pdbx_seq_one_letter_code
_entity_poly.pdbx_strand_id
1 'polypeptide(L)'
;MATAPRIHTRLHHNAHVTTDMEAVRHFYEDVIGFPLVATWCEKTNLFGKERVYMHCFFDIGDGECLAFFQFADEEDQQEFGPELPMSG
;
A
#
# COMPACT_ATOMS: atom_id res chain seq x y z
N MET A 1 32.43 4.83 24.01
CA MET A 1 31.07 4.44 23.57
C MET A 1 30.94 4.82 22.11
N ALA A 2 30.65 3.87 21.22
CA ALA A 2 30.44 4.19 19.81
C ALA A 2 29.10 4.91 19.66
N THR A 3 29.09 6.07 19.01
CA THR A 3 27.88 6.83 18.73
C THR A 3 27.00 6.02 17.79
N ALA A 4 25.75 5.76 18.18
CA ALA A 4 24.80 5.08 17.32
C ALA A 4 24.62 5.85 16.00
N PRO A 5 24.52 5.16 14.85
CA PRO A 5 24.31 5.82 13.57
C PRO A 5 23.00 6.60 13.58
N ARG A 6 23.05 7.85 13.10
CA ARG A 6 21.85 8.69 12.91
C ARG A 6 21.33 8.49 11.50
N ILE A 7 20.13 7.92 11.39
CA ILE A 7 19.40 7.82 10.13
C ILE A 7 18.69 9.15 9.88
N HIS A 8 18.97 9.78 8.74
CA HIS A 8 18.40 11.09 8.35
C HIS A 8 17.38 10.99 7.21
N THR A 9 17.06 9.77 6.77
CA THR A 9 16.08 9.50 5.71
C THR A 9 14.67 9.36 6.30
N ARG A 10 13.67 9.89 5.59
CA ARG A 10 12.24 9.75 5.94
C ARG A 10 11.65 8.46 5.38
N LEU A 11 10.47 8.07 5.87
CA LEU A 11 9.72 6.97 5.28
C LEU A 11 9.16 7.44 3.94
N HIS A 12 9.50 6.75 2.85
CA HIS A 12 8.94 7.11 1.54
C HIS A 12 7.46 6.72 1.45
N HIS A 13 7.15 5.45 1.73
CA HIS A 13 5.78 4.98 1.97
C HIS A 13 5.80 3.62 2.69
N ASN A 14 4.66 3.24 3.26
CA ASN A 14 4.37 1.87 3.67
C ASN A 14 3.22 1.33 2.80
N ALA A 15 3.32 0.09 2.33
CA ALA A 15 2.36 -0.49 1.41
C ALA A 15 1.73 -1.78 1.96
N HIS A 16 0.42 -1.93 1.72
CA HIS A 16 -0.37 -3.10 2.09
C HIS A 16 -1.17 -3.62 0.89
N VAL A 17 -1.73 -4.82 1.00
CA VAL A 17 -2.69 -5.35 0.02
C VAL A 17 -4.09 -5.25 0.62
N THR A 18 -5.06 -4.80 -0.18
CA THR A 18 -6.49 -4.77 0.16
C THR A 18 -7.29 -5.62 -0.82
N THR A 19 -8.42 -6.16 -0.37
CA THR A 19 -9.43 -6.80 -1.23
C THR A 19 -10.52 -5.83 -1.68
N ASP A 20 -10.60 -4.65 -1.06
CA ASP A 20 -11.58 -3.61 -1.38
C ASP A 20 -10.91 -2.24 -1.29
N MET A 21 -10.48 -1.72 -2.45
CA MET A 21 -9.87 -0.40 -2.55
C MET A 21 -10.88 0.72 -2.31
N GLU A 22 -12.15 0.54 -2.63
CA GLU A 22 -13.14 1.59 -2.42
C GLU A 22 -13.42 1.79 -0.92
N ALA A 23 -13.46 0.71 -0.15
CA ALA A 23 -13.52 0.80 1.31
C ALA A 23 -12.28 1.51 1.90
N VAL A 24 -11.08 1.23 1.37
CA VAL A 24 -9.84 1.91 1.75
C VAL A 24 -9.92 3.41 1.42
N ARG A 25 -10.36 3.76 0.20
CA ARG A 25 -10.52 5.16 -0.23
C ARG A 25 -11.51 5.91 0.64
N HIS A 26 -12.71 5.36 0.85
CA HIS A 26 -13.70 5.95 1.73
C HIS A 26 -13.14 6.16 3.16
N PHE A 27 -12.44 5.18 3.72
CA PHE A 27 -11.88 5.33 5.05
C PHE A 27 -10.80 6.42 5.11
N TYR A 28 -9.80 6.38 4.22
CA TYR A 28 -8.68 7.31 4.30
C TYR A 28 -9.02 8.71 3.77
N GLU A 29 -9.74 8.83 2.65
CA GLU A 29 -10.13 10.13 2.07
C GLU A 29 -11.25 10.79 2.87
N ASP A 30 -12.34 10.07 3.16
CA ASP A 30 -13.56 10.71 3.70
C ASP A 30 -13.61 10.71 5.24
N VAL A 31 -13.15 9.64 5.89
CA VAL A 31 -13.21 9.52 7.36
C VAL A 31 -11.98 10.14 8.03
N ILE A 32 -10.78 9.80 7.54
CA ILE A 32 -9.52 10.28 8.13
C ILE A 32 -9.08 11.63 7.52
N GLY A 33 -9.35 11.86 6.24
CA GLY A 33 -8.97 13.10 5.54
C GLY A 33 -7.57 13.07 4.90
N PHE A 34 -6.99 11.88 4.70
CA PHE A 34 -5.74 11.70 3.95
C PHE A 34 -6.03 11.67 2.45
N PRO A 35 -5.57 12.66 1.68
CA PRO A 35 -5.91 12.75 0.27
C PRO A 35 -5.21 11.66 -0.54
N LEU A 36 -5.93 11.07 -1.50
CA LEU A 36 -5.34 10.24 -2.53
C LEU A 36 -4.49 11.14 -3.45
N VAL A 37 -3.18 10.92 -3.48
CA VAL A 37 -2.22 11.74 -4.24
C VAL A 37 -1.70 11.06 -5.50
N ALA A 38 -1.80 9.74 -5.60
CA ALA A 38 -1.47 9.01 -6.82
C ALA A 38 -2.22 7.68 -6.92
N THR A 39 -2.46 7.23 -8.16
CA THR A 39 -2.92 5.87 -8.46
C THR A 39 -2.22 5.38 -9.72
N TRP A 40 -1.63 4.20 -9.65
CA TRP A 40 -0.98 3.53 -10.77
C TRP A 40 -1.70 2.24 -11.08
N CYS A 41 -2.18 2.07 -12.31
CA CYS A 41 -2.73 0.82 -12.81
C CYS A 41 -1.72 0.21 -13.76
N GLU A 42 -1.13 -0.92 -13.38
CA GLU A 42 0.01 -1.49 -14.07
C GLU A 42 -0.23 -2.93 -14.47
N LYS A 43 0.44 -3.31 -15.55
CA LYS A 43 0.58 -4.70 -15.99
C LYS A 43 2.08 -4.98 -16.10
N THR A 44 2.62 -5.81 -15.23
CA THR A 44 4.07 -6.03 -15.15
C THR A 44 4.42 -7.45 -14.72
N ASN A 45 5.65 -7.88 -15.00
CA ASN A 45 6.18 -9.13 -14.47
C ASN A 45 6.58 -8.91 -13.00
N LEU A 46 5.77 -9.43 -12.10
CA LEU A 46 6.01 -9.41 -10.65
C LEU A 46 6.26 -10.84 -10.19
N PHE A 47 7.32 -11.09 -9.42
CA PHE A 47 7.73 -12.42 -8.93
C PHE A 47 7.66 -13.56 -9.99
N GLY A 48 8.05 -13.29 -11.23
CA GLY A 48 8.09 -14.30 -12.30
C GLY A 48 6.76 -14.60 -13.01
N LYS A 49 5.67 -13.90 -12.69
CA LYS A 49 4.36 -13.97 -13.36
C LYS A 49 3.95 -12.57 -13.84
N GLU A 50 3.31 -12.49 -15.00
CA GLU A 50 2.68 -11.24 -15.45
C GLU A 50 1.41 -11.00 -14.63
N ARG A 51 1.34 -9.87 -13.92
CA ARG A 51 0.24 -9.50 -13.02
C ARG A 51 -0.32 -8.13 -13.36
N VAL A 52 -1.61 -7.97 -13.10
CA VAL A 52 -2.33 -6.70 -13.27
C VAL A 52 -2.83 -6.24 -11.91
N TYR A 53 -2.50 -5.02 -11.51
CA TYR A 53 -2.89 -4.46 -10.23
C TYR A 53 -3.06 -2.94 -10.30
N MET A 54 -3.74 -2.39 -9.29
CA MET A 54 -3.72 -0.97 -8.98
C MET A 54 -2.95 -0.70 -7.70
N HIS A 55 -2.30 0.46 -7.61
CA HIS A 55 -1.53 0.91 -6.45
C HIS A 55 -1.89 2.36 -6.13
N CYS A 56 -2.62 2.56 -5.03
CA CYS A 56 -3.06 3.88 -4.55
C CYS A 56 -2.15 4.40 -3.44
N PHE A 57 -1.93 5.71 -3.41
CA PHE A 57 -1.09 6.40 -2.42
C PHE A 57 -1.87 7.53 -1.76
N PHE A 58 -1.93 7.51 -0.43
CA PHE A 58 -2.58 8.51 0.41
C PHE A 58 -1.52 9.28 1.20
N ASP A 59 -1.52 10.60 1.09
CA ASP A 59 -0.57 11.46 1.81
C ASP A 59 -0.93 11.54 3.29
N ILE A 60 0.03 11.18 4.15
CA ILE A 60 -0.13 11.21 5.61
C ILE A 60 0.62 12.38 6.27
N GLY A 61 1.21 13.27 5.46
CA GLY A 61 2.00 14.41 5.89
C GLY A 61 3.49 14.24 5.64
N ASP A 62 4.21 15.37 5.61
CA ASP A 62 5.67 15.45 5.46
C ASP A 62 6.26 14.76 4.21
N GLY A 63 5.41 14.47 3.22
CA GLY A 63 5.77 13.77 1.98
C GLY A 63 5.82 12.25 2.14
N GLU A 64 5.33 11.70 3.25
CA GLU A 64 5.21 10.26 3.50
C GLU A 64 3.83 9.78 3.03
N CYS A 65 3.73 8.53 2.55
CA CYS A 65 2.46 7.97 2.09
C CYS A 65 2.12 6.63 2.73
N LEU A 66 0.82 6.39 2.93
CA LEU A 66 0.26 5.04 3.02
C LEU A 66 -0.16 4.59 1.63
N ALA A 67 0.15 3.35 1.27
CA ALA A 67 -0.12 2.83 -0.06
C ALA A 67 -0.82 1.47 -0.01
N PHE A 68 -1.65 1.20 -1.01
CA PHE A 68 -2.43 -0.02 -1.08
C PHE A 68 -2.42 -0.61 -2.48
N PHE A 69 -2.16 -1.91 -2.57
CA PHE A 69 -2.31 -2.71 -3.77
C PHE A 69 -3.66 -3.42 -3.79
N GLN A 70 -4.25 -3.54 -4.97
CA GLN A 70 -5.31 -4.52 -5.25
C GLN A 70 -5.03 -5.18 -6.59
N PHE A 71 -5.00 -6.51 -6.62
CA PHE A 71 -4.78 -7.30 -7.82
C PHE A 71 -6.11 -7.49 -8.55
N ALA A 72 -6.04 -7.54 -9.88
CA ALA A 72 -7.21 -7.79 -10.71
C ALA A 72 -7.57 -9.28 -10.80
N ASP A 73 -6.57 -10.15 -10.71
CA ASP A 73 -6.72 -11.60 -10.74
C ASP A 73 -6.92 -12.15 -9.32
N GLU A 74 -7.88 -13.06 -9.16
CA GLU A 74 -8.26 -13.59 -7.85
C GLU A 74 -7.17 -14.49 -7.25
N GLU A 75 -6.45 -15.26 -8.07
CA GLU A 75 -5.36 -16.12 -7.58
C GLU A 75 -4.17 -15.26 -7.11
N ASP A 76 -3.83 -14.21 -7.86
CA ASP A 76 -2.82 -13.23 -7.44
C ASP A 76 -3.24 -12.52 -6.14
N GLN A 77 -4.52 -12.15 -6.04
CA GLN A 77 -5.06 -11.55 -4.83
C GLN A 77 -5.00 -12.50 -3.63
N GLN A 78 -5.20 -13.81 -3.82
CA GLN A 78 -5.07 -14.80 -2.73
C GLN A 78 -3.61 -15.07 -2.35
N GLU A 79 -2.68 -15.00 -3.29
CA GLU A 79 -1.24 -15.21 -3.05
C GLU A 79 -0.61 -14.08 -2.19
N PHE A 80 -1.01 -12.83 -2.44
CA PHE A 80 -0.46 -11.65 -1.73
C PHE A 80 -1.44 -10.99 -0.76
N GLY A 81 -2.71 -11.35 -0.84
CA GLY A 81 -3.75 -10.83 0.04
C GLY A 81 -3.47 -11.20 1.49
N PRO A 82 -3.92 -10.36 2.43
CA PRO A 82 -3.68 -10.65 3.82
C PRO A 82 -4.43 -11.92 4.27
N GLU A 83 -3.73 -12.97 4.66
CA GLU A 83 -4.13 -13.70 5.86
C GLU A 83 -3.79 -12.79 7.04
N LEU A 84 -4.71 -11.91 7.44
CA LEU A 84 -4.60 -11.25 8.74
C LEU A 84 -4.86 -12.33 9.78
N PRO A 85 -3.87 -12.77 10.58
CA PRO A 85 -4.20 -13.55 11.76
C PRO A 85 -5.14 -12.68 12.60
N MET A 86 -6.24 -13.28 13.07
CA MET A 86 -7.14 -12.63 14.02
C MET A 86 -6.27 -12.04 15.11
N SER A 87 -6.31 -10.71 15.26
CA SER A 87 -5.72 -10.07 16.42
C SER A 87 -6.46 -10.64 17.62
N GLY A 88 -5.73 -11.37 18.47
CA GLY A 88 -6.31 -12.10 19.62
C GLY A 88 -7.11 -11.22 20.56
#